data_AF-A0A2M7IDB0-F1
#
_entry.id   AF-A0A2M7IDB0-F1
#
_cell.length_a   1.000
_cell.length_b   1.000
_cell.length_c   1.000
_cell.angle_alpha   90.00
_cell.angle_beta   90.00
_cell.angle_gamma   90.00
#
_symmetry.space_group_name_H-M   'P 1'
#
loop_
_entity.id
_entity.type
_entity.pdbx_description
1 polymer ?
#
loop_
_entity_poly.entity_id
_entity_poly.type
_entity_poly.pdbx_seq_one_letter_code
_entity_poly.pdbx_strand_id
1 'polypeptide(L)'
;MEIVYFDLLMLTPSIFTSVIDSYLPEPHASLLNGIIFGVNLRTTKEFYQQLKVVGLLHLVVLSGINITLLSAMISNVTKFLSKLVSTLITILIIILFVIFVGPQAPIIRAAFMGILTHVAIITGRKNYTLYALFLSLLFILIFWPDWLKTISLQLSYGATLGLILFGQSQPNDNFIIKNLRLTLAAQVFTVPIIFFYFKQVSLISPLANLLVAETITPLMVFGFLTAFLGKISYFLGYIPSLISYGILSYLVWVIETLAKLSFTFVQF
;
A
#
# COMPACT_ATOMS: atom_id res chain seq x y z
N MET A 1 14.27 -30.20 -5.49
CA MET A 1 13.27 -29.24 -5.99
C MET A 1 12.06 -29.13 -5.05
N GLU A 2 11.69 -30.21 -4.34
CA GLU A 2 10.63 -30.17 -3.29
C GLU A 2 11.03 -29.48 -1.98
N ILE A 3 12.31 -29.55 -1.57
CA ILE A 3 12.76 -28.92 -0.30
C ILE A 3 12.63 -27.38 -0.35
N VAL A 4 12.90 -26.77 -1.51
CA VAL A 4 12.75 -25.32 -1.72
C VAL A 4 11.28 -24.89 -1.68
N TYR A 5 10.35 -25.75 -2.13
CA TYR A 5 8.92 -25.48 -2.06
C TYR A 5 8.37 -25.57 -0.62
N PHE A 6 8.91 -26.48 0.19
CA PHE A 6 8.54 -26.60 1.61
C PHE A 6 9.07 -25.42 2.43
N ASP A 7 10.27 -24.91 2.11
CA ASP A 7 10.82 -23.69 2.73
C ASP A 7 10.10 -22.41 2.28
N LEU A 8 9.60 -22.34 1.03
CA LEU A 8 8.76 -21.21 0.58
C LEU A 8 7.37 -21.20 1.25
N LEU A 9 6.85 -22.35 1.66
CA LEU A 9 5.59 -22.45 2.42
C LEU A 9 5.70 -21.78 3.81
N MET A 10 6.89 -21.79 4.42
CA MET A 10 7.22 -21.13 5.69
C MET A 10 7.38 -19.60 5.57
N LEU A 11 7.46 -19.05 4.36
CA LEU A 11 7.60 -17.61 4.09
C LEU A 11 6.34 -17.01 3.43
N THR A 12 5.18 -17.63 3.66
CA THR A 12 3.92 -17.05 3.21
C THR A 12 3.37 -16.04 4.23
N PRO A 13 2.61 -15.04 3.79
CA PRO A 13 1.90 -14.13 4.69
C PRO A 13 1.01 -14.81 5.73
N SER A 14 0.62 -16.07 5.48
CA SER A 14 -0.31 -16.85 6.29
C SER A 14 0.06 -16.92 7.78
N ILE A 15 1.36 -16.95 8.09
CA ILE A 15 1.87 -17.03 9.47
C ILE A 15 1.56 -15.75 10.24
N PHE A 16 1.62 -14.59 9.58
CA PHE A 16 1.35 -13.30 10.23
C PHE A 16 -0.12 -12.94 10.16
N THR A 17 -0.85 -13.40 9.13
CA THR A 17 -2.30 -13.20 9.08
C THR A 17 -2.99 -13.89 10.24
N SER A 18 -2.59 -15.13 10.59
CA SER A 18 -3.17 -15.84 11.73
C SER A 18 -2.90 -15.16 13.07
N VAL A 19 -1.78 -14.43 13.20
CA VAL A 19 -1.48 -13.64 14.39
C VAL A 19 -2.46 -12.47 14.48
N ILE A 20 -2.65 -11.72 13.40
CA ILE A 20 -3.63 -10.62 13.36
C ILE A 20 -5.05 -11.12 13.65
N ASP A 21 -5.45 -12.25 13.06
CA ASP A 21 -6.76 -12.87 13.25
C ASP A 21 -7.05 -13.24 14.73
N SER A 22 -6.00 -13.47 15.53
CA SER A 22 -6.14 -13.76 16.97
C SER A 22 -6.38 -12.53 17.84
N TYR A 23 -6.11 -11.32 17.33
CA TYR A 23 -6.30 -10.07 18.08
C TYR A 23 -7.52 -9.27 17.64
N LEU A 24 -7.93 -9.40 16.39
CA LEU A 24 -8.92 -8.52 15.77
C LEU A 24 -10.14 -9.30 15.28
N PRO A 25 -11.37 -8.80 15.48
CA PRO A 25 -12.56 -9.40 14.89
C PRO A 25 -12.65 -9.07 13.39
N GLU A 26 -13.44 -9.86 12.65
CA GLU A 26 -13.86 -9.48 11.29
C GLU A 26 -14.82 -8.27 11.34
N PRO A 27 -14.78 -7.31 10.38
CA PRO A 27 -13.94 -7.26 9.18
C PRO A 27 -12.52 -6.69 9.38
N HIS A 28 -12.14 -6.33 10.61
CA HIS A 28 -10.93 -5.56 10.93
C HIS A 28 -9.66 -6.37 10.64
N ALA A 29 -9.64 -7.66 11.01
CA ALA A 29 -8.52 -8.56 10.74
C ALA A 29 -8.25 -8.70 9.23
N SER A 30 -9.27 -9.06 8.45
CA SER A 30 -9.16 -9.15 6.99
C SER A 30 -8.74 -7.84 6.34
N LEU A 31 -9.27 -6.70 6.80
CA LEU A 31 -8.89 -5.39 6.27
C LEU A 31 -7.42 -5.07 6.54
N LEU A 32 -6.94 -5.31 7.77
CA LEU A 32 -5.54 -5.10 8.13
C LEU A 32 -4.60 -6.02 7.34
N ASN A 33 -4.95 -7.29 7.23
CA ASN A 33 -4.20 -8.28 6.45
C ASN A 33 -4.12 -7.90 4.97
N GLY A 34 -5.19 -7.37 4.37
CA GLY A 34 -5.18 -6.86 3.01
C GLY A 34 -4.27 -5.64 2.84
N ILE A 35 -4.37 -4.66 3.74
CA ILE A 35 -3.56 -3.44 3.68
C ILE A 35 -2.05 -3.75 3.78
N ILE A 36 -1.66 -4.61 4.73
CA ILE A 36 -0.26 -4.86 5.08
C ILE A 36 0.37 -5.94 4.20
N PHE A 37 -0.36 -7.03 3.95
CA PHE A 37 0.16 -8.23 3.29
C PHE A 37 -0.49 -8.50 1.94
N GLY A 38 -1.46 -7.70 1.50
CA GLY A 38 -2.06 -7.83 0.17
C GLY A 38 -2.87 -9.10 0.01
N VAL A 39 -3.30 -9.68 1.14
CA VAL A 39 -4.10 -10.90 1.16
C VAL A 39 -5.54 -10.53 0.83
N ASN A 40 -6.18 -11.34 -0.02
CA ASN A 40 -7.58 -11.14 -0.37
C ASN A 40 -8.47 -11.11 0.88
N LEU A 41 -9.37 -10.14 0.94
CA LEU A 41 -10.34 -9.97 2.02
C LEU A 41 -11.13 -11.26 2.24
N ARG A 42 -11.12 -11.79 3.46
CA ARG A 42 -11.99 -12.90 3.90
C ARG A 42 -13.23 -12.36 4.62
N THR A 43 -13.78 -11.29 4.06
CA THR A 43 -14.90 -10.55 4.65
C THR A 43 -16.22 -10.85 3.93
N THR A 44 -17.31 -10.27 4.41
CA THR A 44 -18.62 -10.38 3.76
C THR A 44 -18.58 -9.74 2.37
N LYS A 45 -19.34 -10.32 1.41
CA LYS A 45 -19.50 -9.72 0.07
C LYS A 45 -20.03 -8.28 0.15
N GLU A 46 -20.82 -7.99 1.19
CA GLU A 46 -21.34 -6.66 1.47
C GLU A 46 -20.22 -5.66 1.75
N PHE A 47 -19.30 -5.95 2.68
CA PHE A 47 -18.21 -5.03 3.00
C PHE A 47 -17.26 -4.83 1.81
N TYR A 48 -16.99 -5.89 1.03
CA TYR A 48 -16.25 -5.77 -0.22
C TYR A 48 -16.94 -4.82 -1.22
N GLN A 49 -18.26 -4.91 -1.33
CA GLN A 49 -19.04 -4.02 -2.19
C GLN A 49 -19.04 -2.58 -1.67
N GLN A 50 -19.11 -2.37 -0.35
CA GLN A 50 -18.99 -1.04 0.26
C GLN A 50 -17.65 -0.40 -0.08
N LEU A 51 -16.53 -1.12 0.08
CA LEU A 51 -15.18 -0.66 -0.31
C LEU A 51 -15.10 -0.27 -1.80
N LYS A 52 -15.73 -1.06 -2.68
CA LYS A 52 -15.81 -0.78 -4.10
C LYS A 52 -16.62 0.50 -4.38
N VAL A 53 -17.77 0.63 -3.72
CA VAL A 53 -18.69 1.78 -3.83
C VAL A 53 -18.00 3.07 -3.39
N VAL A 54 -17.31 3.08 -2.26
CA VAL A 54 -16.59 4.27 -1.76
C VAL A 54 -15.25 4.52 -2.46
N GLY A 55 -14.84 3.63 -3.38
CA GLY A 55 -13.60 3.76 -4.15
C GLY A 55 -12.32 3.45 -3.37
N LEU A 56 -12.41 2.78 -2.21
CA LEU A 56 -11.29 2.49 -1.31
C LEU A 56 -10.68 1.09 -1.50
N LEU A 57 -11.14 0.32 -2.49
CA LEU A 57 -10.62 -1.02 -2.78
C LEU A 57 -9.10 -1.05 -3.01
N HIS A 58 -8.55 0.06 -3.55
CA HIS A 58 -7.12 0.22 -3.80
C HIS A 58 -6.25 0.25 -2.52
N LEU A 59 -6.83 0.52 -1.35
CA LEU A 59 -6.12 0.49 -0.07
C LEU A 59 -5.86 -0.93 0.42
N VAL A 60 -6.73 -1.88 0.02
CA VAL A 60 -6.67 -3.27 0.45
C VAL A 60 -5.76 -4.11 -0.45
N VAL A 61 -5.29 -3.53 -1.55
CA VAL A 61 -4.28 -4.12 -2.42
C VAL A 61 -2.93 -3.53 -2.05
N LEU A 62 -1.89 -4.36 -2.02
CA LEU A 62 -0.55 -3.91 -1.70
C LEU A 62 -0.10 -2.81 -2.67
N SER A 63 0.17 -1.62 -2.15
CA SER A 63 0.54 -0.46 -2.95
C SER A 63 1.97 0.01 -2.69
N GLY A 64 2.42 1.02 -3.44
CA GLY A 64 3.77 1.58 -3.29
C GLY A 64 4.01 2.29 -1.95
N ILE A 65 2.93 2.68 -1.23
CA ILE A 65 3.06 3.24 0.11
C ILE A 65 3.61 2.19 1.08
N ASN A 66 3.29 0.91 0.87
CA ASN A 66 3.74 -0.17 1.71
C ASN A 66 5.27 -0.29 1.70
N ILE A 67 5.85 -0.26 0.51
CA ILE A 67 7.30 -0.27 0.31
C ILE A 67 7.96 0.99 0.87
N THR A 68 7.36 2.16 0.62
CA THR A 68 7.92 3.45 1.05
C THR A 68 7.96 3.55 2.58
N LEU A 69 6.88 3.15 3.24
CA LEU A 69 6.80 3.18 4.69
C LEU A 69 7.70 2.13 5.32
N LEU A 70 7.70 0.89 4.80
CA LEU A 70 8.61 -0.15 5.26
C LEU A 70 10.06 0.34 5.18
N SER A 71 10.45 0.94 4.06
CA SER A 71 11.76 1.52 3.85
C SER A 71 12.11 2.60 4.88
N ALA A 72 11.16 3.52 5.16
CA ALA A 72 11.34 4.59 6.13
C ALA A 72 11.47 4.06 7.57
N MET A 73 10.69 3.05 7.94
CA MET A 73 10.77 2.40 9.26
C MET A 73 12.14 1.78 9.48
N ILE A 74 12.63 1.00 8.51
CA ILE A 74 13.93 0.33 8.61
C ILE A 74 15.04 1.37 8.68
N SER A 75 14.99 2.40 7.82
CA SER A 75 15.97 3.48 7.82
C SER A 75 16.00 4.22 9.17
N ASN A 76 14.83 4.47 9.78
CA ASN A 76 14.75 5.13 11.08
C ASN A 76 15.24 4.22 12.23
N VAL A 77 14.95 2.92 12.19
CA VAL A 77 15.46 1.95 13.18
C VAL A 77 16.97 1.80 13.05
N THR A 78 17.50 1.72 11.83
CA THR A 78 18.93 1.52 11.56
C THR A 78 19.75 2.80 11.50
N LYS A 79 19.17 3.96 11.85
CA LYS A 79 19.82 5.28 11.75
C LYS A 79 21.09 5.42 12.60
N PHE A 80 21.26 4.58 13.62
CA PHE A 80 22.45 4.55 14.47
C PHE A 80 23.65 3.86 13.82
N LEU A 81 23.42 3.13 12.71
CA LEU A 81 24.47 2.51 11.90
C LEU A 81 25.00 3.49 10.85
N SER A 82 26.09 3.11 10.18
CA SER A 82 26.58 3.91 9.05
C SER A 82 25.54 3.96 7.92
N LYS A 83 25.49 5.09 7.20
CA LYS A 83 24.55 5.33 6.10
C LYS A 83 24.54 4.20 5.06
N LEU A 84 25.72 3.64 4.78
CA LEU A 84 25.87 2.51 3.86
C LEU A 84 25.19 1.25 4.40
N VAL A 85 25.45 0.88 5.66
CA VAL A 85 24.89 -0.32 6.29
C VAL A 85 23.37 -0.20 6.42
N SER A 86 22.87 0.94 6.91
CA SER A 86 21.42 1.21 7.00
C SER A 86 20.72 1.06 5.63
N THR A 87 21.36 1.58 4.58
CA THR A 87 20.83 1.47 3.22
C THR A 87 20.83 0.03 2.70
N LEU A 88 21.92 -0.71 2.90
CA LEU A 88 22.01 -2.12 2.48
C LEU A 88 20.97 -2.99 3.19
N ILE A 89 20.78 -2.78 4.50
CA ILE A 89 19.73 -3.46 5.27
C ILE A 89 18.34 -3.11 4.71
N THR A 90 18.09 -1.84 4.39
CA THR A 90 16.82 -1.39 3.83
C THR A 90 16.53 -2.04 2.47
N ILE A 91 17.52 -2.06 1.56
CA ILE A 91 17.40 -2.72 0.26
C ILE A 91 17.13 -4.22 0.43
N LEU A 92 17.88 -4.88 1.31
CA LEU A 92 17.71 -6.30 1.59
C LEU A 92 16.29 -6.60 2.09
N ILE A 93 15.78 -5.84 3.05
CA ILE A 93 14.43 -6.07 3.59
C ILE A 93 13.35 -5.76 2.56
N ILE A 94 13.51 -4.74 1.70
CA ILE A 94 12.58 -4.51 0.58
C ILE A 94 12.52 -5.74 -0.33
N ILE A 95 13.67 -6.31 -0.70
CA ILE A 95 13.73 -7.52 -1.53
C ILE A 95 13.06 -8.70 -0.84
N LEU A 96 13.38 -8.94 0.44
CA LEU A 96 12.77 -10.00 1.23
C LEU A 96 11.24 -9.82 1.34
N PHE A 97 10.77 -8.59 1.51
CA PHE A 97 9.34 -8.28 1.57
C PHE A 97 8.62 -8.53 0.24
N VAL A 98 9.26 -8.20 -0.90
CA VAL A 98 8.73 -8.52 -2.24
C VAL A 98 8.61 -10.03 -2.43
N ILE A 99 9.63 -10.80 -2.02
CA ILE A 99 9.60 -12.27 -2.10
C ILE A 99 8.49 -12.82 -1.20
N PHE A 100 8.36 -12.27 0.01
CA PHE A 100 7.41 -12.68 1.02
C PHE A 100 5.94 -12.45 0.62
N VAL A 101 5.61 -11.25 0.10
CA VAL A 101 4.25 -10.94 -0.35
C VAL A 101 3.94 -11.53 -1.74
N GLY A 102 4.98 -11.73 -2.54
CA GLY A 102 4.87 -12.17 -3.92
C GLY A 102 4.97 -11.02 -4.91
N PRO A 103 5.55 -11.26 -6.11
CA PRO A 103 5.80 -10.23 -7.09
C PRO A 103 4.51 -9.80 -7.79
N GLN A 104 4.11 -8.54 -7.60
CA GLN A 104 3.03 -7.89 -8.35
C GLN A 104 3.55 -6.59 -9.00
N ALA A 105 2.99 -6.19 -10.13
CA ALA A 105 3.46 -5.01 -10.87
C ALA A 105 3.59 -3.71 -10.02
N PRO A 106 2.61 -3.34 -9.16
CA PRO A 106 2.72 -2.16 -8.30
C PRO A 106 3.85 -2.27 -7.26
N ILE A 107 4.08 -3.49 -6.75
CA ILE A 107 5.08 -3.80 -5.73
C ILE A 107 6.48 -3.73 -6.35
N ILE A 108 6.70 -4.38 -7.50
CA ILE A 108 7.99 -4.39 -8.20
C ILE A 108 8.39 -2.97 -8.62
N ARG A 109 7.44 -2.18 -9.15
CA ARG A 109 7.68 -0.76 -9.44
C ARG A 109 8.15 0.00 -8.20
N ALA A 110 7.42 -0.12 -7.10
CA ALA A 110 7.73 0.61 -5.87
C ALA A 110 9.06 0.15 -5.25
N ALA A 111 9.34 -1.15 -5.24
CA ALA A 111 10.60 -1.72 -4.77
C ALA A 111 11.78 -1.20 -5.61
N PHE A 112 11.67 -1.23 -6.93
CA PHE A 112 12.71 -0.75 -7.83
C PHE A 112 12.98 0.75 -7.63
N MET A 113 11.94 1.59 -7.59
CA MET A 113 12.08 3.03 -7.33
C MET A 113 12.65 3.29 -5.91
N GLY A 114 12.25 2.52 -4.91
CA GLY A 114 12.77 2.59 -3.54
C GLY A 114 14.27 2.28 -3.49
N ILE A 115 14.70 1.20 -4.15
CA ILE A 115 16.12 0.81 -4.26
C ILE A 115 16.93 1.90 -4.96
N LEU A 116 16.45 2.44 -6.09
CA LEU A 116 17.11 3.54 -6.79
C LEU A 116 17.27 4.78 -5.91
N THR A 117 16.24 5.11 -5.13
CA THR A 117 16.27 6.24 -4.19
C THR A 117 17.38 6.05 -3.15
N HIS A 118 17.51 4.84 -2.62
CA HIS A 118 18.52 4.49 -1.63
C HIS A 118 19.94 4.49 -2.21
N VAL A 119 20.11 3.98 -3.43
CA VAL A 119 21.40 4.06 -4.16
C VAL A 119 21.79 5.52 -4.43
N ALA A 120 20.84 6.37 -4.81
CA ALA A 120 21.07 7.79 -5.02
C ALA A 120 21.52 8.49 -3.72
N ILE A 121 20.90 8.13 -2.58
CA ILE A 121 21.24 8.63 -1.24
C ILE A 121 22.70 8.30 -0.86
N ILE A 122 23.18 7.08 -1.15
CA ILE A 122 24.59 6.70 -0.89
C ILE A 122 25.54 7.44 -1.84
N THR A 123 25.21 7.49 -3.13
CA THR A 123 26.09 8.06 -4.16
C THR A 123 26.08 9.59 -4.20
N GLY A 124 25.25 10.25 -3.39
CA GLY A 124 25.10 11.70 -3.37
C GLY A 124 24.50 12.29 -4.65
N ARG A 125 23.86 11.45 -5.48
CA ARG A 125 23.28 11.86 -6.76
C ARG A 125 21.85 12.37 -6.58
N LYS A 126 21.45 13.31 -7.43
CA LYS A 126 20.05 13.73 -7.53
C LYS A 126 19.21 12.57 -8.05
N ASN A 127 18.20 12.16 -7.30
CA ASN A 127 17.20 11.20 -7.76
C ASN A 127 16.03 11.95 -8.40
N TYR A 128 15.83 11.79 -9.70
CA TYR A 128 14.65 12.31 -10.38
C TYR A 128 13.60 11.21 -10.45
N THR A 129 12.51 11.38 -9.72
CA THR A 129 11.43 10.40 -9.59
C THR A 129 10.86 9.96 -10.93
N LEU A 130 10.81 10.86 -11.93
CA LEU A 130 10.35 10.55 -13.28
C LEU A 130 11.27 9.57 -14.01
N TYR A 131 12.60 9.72 -13.90
CA TYR A 131 13.56 8.76 -14.47
C TYR A 131 13.48 7.42 -13.76
N ALA A 132 13.31 7.42 -12.44
CA ALA A 132 13.11 6.19 -11.68
C ALA A 132 11.84 5.44 -12.13
N LEU A 133 10.75 6.17 -12.42
CA LEU A 133 9.51 5.59 -12.96
C LEU A 133 9.75 4.96 -14.34
N PHE A 134 10.40 5.69 -15.26
CA PHE A 134 10.69 5.17 -16.60
C PHE A 134 11.63 3.95 -16.56
N LEU A 135 12.68 3.99 -15.75
CA LEU A 135 13.61 2.86 -15.61
C LEU A 135 12.92 1.64 -14.99
N SER A 136 12.00 1.85 -14.03
CA SER A 136 11.19 0.77 -13.48
C SER A 136 10.26 0.15 -14.53
N LEU A 137 9.75 0.94 -15.48
CA LEU A 137 8.92 0.43 -16.58
C LEU A 137 9.74 -0.43 -17.54
N LEU A 138 10.94 0.05 -17.91
CA LEU A 138 11.87 -0.73 -18.73
C LEU A 138 12.25 -2.05 -18.06
N PHE A 139 12.52 -2.01 -16.75
CA PHE A 139 12.79 -3.22 -15.97
C PHE A 139 11.61 -4.20 -16.05
N ILE A 140 10.39 -3.75 -15.77
CA ILE A 140 9.21 -4.63 -15.86
C ILE A 140 9.00 -5.15 -17.29
N LEU A 141 9.25 -4.34 -18.32
CA LEU A 141 9.11 -4.74 -19.71
C LEU A 141 10.06 -5.89 -20.10
N ILE A 142 11.27 -5.89 -19.55
CA ILE A 142 12.28 -6.93 -19.82
C ILE A 142 11.91 -8.25 -19.13
N PHE A 143 11.45 -8.20 -17.88
CA PHE A 143 11.24 -9.41 -17.07
C PHE A 143 9.80 -9.95 -17.11
N TRP A 144 8.80 -9.06 -17.27
CA TRP A 144 7.37 -9.39 -17.28
C TRP A 144 6.59 -8.56 -18.32
N PRO A 145 6.85 -8.75 -19.63
CA PRO A 145 6.20 -7.97 -20.68
C PRO A 145 4.67 -8.07 -20.66
N ASP A 146 4.12 -9.22 -20.25
CA ASP A 146 2.68 -9.45 -20.16
C ASP A 146 1.98 -8.52 -19.16
N TRP A 147 2.71 -8.02 -18.15
CA TRP A 147 2.13 -7.11 -17.15
C TRP A 147 1.70 -5.77 -17.74
N LEU A 148 2.21 -5.37 -18.91
CA LEU A 148 1.77 -4.13 -19.60
C LEU A 148 0.27 -4.10 -19.87
N LYS A 149 -0.35 -5.27 -20.10
CA LYS A 149 -1.78 -5.39 -20.38
C LYS A 149 -2.62 -5.43 -19.10
N THR A 150 -1.99 -5.56 -17.94
CA THR A 150 -2.69 -5.68 -16.66
C THR A 150 -3.16 -4.32 -16.16
N ILE A 151 -4.37 -4.32 -15.60
CA ILE A 151 -4.98 -3.12 -15.04
C ILE A 151 -4.15 -2.58 -13.87
N SER A 152 -3.56 -3.47 -13.06
CA SER A 152 -2.80 -3.11 -11.86
C SER A 152 -1.53 -2.33 -12.21
N LEU A 153 -0.85 -2.69 -13.30
CA LEU A 153 0.29 -1.93 -13.80
C LEU A 153 -0.17 -0.55 -14.28
N GLN A 154 -1.19 -0.50 -15.15
CA GLN A 154 -1.68 0.76 -15.71
C GLN A 154 -2.13 1.74 -14.63
N LEU A 155 -2.89 1.28 -13.63
CA LEU A 155 -3.33 2.10 -12.50
C LEU A 155 -2.15 2.56 -11.64
N SER A 156 -1.17 1.69 -11.37
CA SER A 156 0.00 2.05 -10.55
C SER A 156 0.88 3.11 -11.22
N TYR A 157 1.19 2.93 -12.50
CA TYR A 157 1.98 3.89 -13.27
C TYR A 157 1.22 5.19 -13.54
N GLY A 158 -0.07 5.10 -13.88
CA GLY A 158 -0.94 6.26 -14.07
C GLY A 158 -1.05 7.11 -12.80
N ALA A 159 -1.33 6.49 -11.65
CA ALA A 159 -1.36 7.19 -10.36
C ALA A 159 -0.02 7.85 -10.04
N THR A 160 1.09 7.12 -10.20
CA THR A 160 2.43 7.63 -9.88
C THR A 160 2.82 8.79 -10.80
N LEU A 161 2.53 8.69 -12.10
CA LEU A 161 2.77 9.76 -13.07
C LEU A 161 1.94 11.00 -12.73
N GLY A 162 0.66 10.82 -12.40
CA GLY A 162 -0.22 11.90 -11.94
C GLY A 162 0.34 12.62 -10.72
N LEU A 163 0.79 11.88 -9.71
CA LEU A 163 1.43 12.45 -8.52
C LEU A 163 2.73 13.19 -8.83
N ILE A 164 3.56 12.69 -9.75
CA ILE A 164 4.82 13.36 -10.14
C ILE A 164 4.55 14.68 -10.85
N LEU A 165 3.55 14.70 -11.76
CA LEU A 165 3.25 15.86 -12.60
C LEU A 165 2.40 16.91 -11.87
N PHE A 166 1.40 16.48 -11.10
CA PHE A 166 0.37 17.37 -10.53
C PHE A 166 0.30 17.35 -8.99
N GLY A 167 0.98 16.39 -8.35
CA GLY A 167 0.94 16.20 -6.89
C GLY A 167 1.92 17.04 -6.08
N GLN A 168 2.66 17.97 -6.71
CA GLN A 168 3.64 18.80 -6.01
C GLN A 168 2.95 19.74 -5.01
N SER A 169 3.36 19.65 -3.74
CA SER A 169 2.82 20.46 -2.64
C SER A 169 3.29 21.91 -2.77
N GLN A 170 2.38 22.86 -2.57
CA GLN A 170 2.68 24.28 -2.52
C GLN A 170 2.93 24.75 -1.07
N PRO A 171 3.68 25.85 -0.86
CA PRO A 171 4.03 26.33 0.50
C PRO A 171 2.82 26.65 1.39
N ASN A 172 1.69 27.04 0.78
CA ASN A 172 0.47 27.42 1.48
C ASN A 172 -0.59 26.30 1.49
N ASP A 173 -0.25 25.08 1.08
CA ASP A 173 -1.20 23.98 1.11
C ASP A 173 -1.48 23.61 2.56
N ASN A 174 -2.70 23.90 3.02
CA ASN A 174 -3.20 23.29 4.24
C ASN A 174 -3.41 21.78 4.01
N PHE A 175 -3.59 21.06 5.10
CA PHE A 175 -3.74 19.61 5.10
C PHE A 175 -4.83 19.09 4.13
N ILE A 176 -5.96 19.79 4.06
CA ILE A 176 -7.10 19.41 3.21
C ILE A 176 -6.75 19.60 1.73
N ILE A 177 -6.21 20.76 1.38
CA ILE A 177 -5.81 21.10 0.01
C ILE A 177 -4.74 20.13 -0.49
N LYS A 178 -3.77 19.79 0.35
CA LYS A 178 -2.71 18.82 0.01
C LYS A 178 -3.29 17.44 -0.31
N ASN A 179 -4.14 16.89 0.55
CA ASN A 179 -4.72 15.55 0.35
C ASN A 179 -5.67 15.49 -0.86
N LEU A 180 -6.47 16.54 -1.06
CA LEU A 180 -7.30 16.67 -2.26
C LEU A 180 -6.44 16.77 -3.53
N ARG A 181 -5.38 17.58 -3.53
CA ARG A 181 -4.44 17.70 -4.65
C ARG A 181 -3.82 16.35 -5.01
N LEU A 182 -3.31 15.61 -4.02
CA LEU A 182 -2.72 14.29 -4.26
C LEU A 182 -3.73 13.30 -4.84
N THR A 183 -4.96 13.31 -4.31
CA THR A 183 -6.03 12.43 -4.80
C THR A 183 -6.44 12.77 -6.22
N LEU A 184 -6.69 14.05 -6.51
CA LEU A 184 -7.05 14.52 -7.85
C LEU A 184 -5.91 14.27 -8.85
N ALA A 185 -4.66 14.53 -8.46
CA ALA A 185 -3.48 14.26 -9.27
C ALA A 185 -3.38 12.79 -9.69
N ALA A 186 -3.58 11.85 -8.76
CA ALA A 186 -3.63 10.43 -9.08
C ALA A 186 -4.84 10.07 -9.96
N GLN A 187 -5.97 10.75 -9.78
CA GLN A 187 -7.20 10.51 -10.53
C GLN A 187 -7.16 10.96 -11.99
N VAL A 188 -6.35 11.98 -12.35
CA VAL A 188 -6.19 12.46 -13.73
C VAL A 188 -5.94 11.31 -14.71
N PHE A 189 -5.08 10.35 -14.33
CA PHE A 189 -4.77 9.19 -15.17
C PHE A 189 -5.50 7.92 -14.76
N THR A 190 -5.87 7.74 -13.49
CA THR A 190 -6.53 6.49 -13.05
C THR A 190 -8.02 6.45 -13.37
N VAL A 191 -8.75 7.58 -13.30
CA VAL A 191 -10.20 7.61 -13.58
C VAL A 191 -10.52 7.17 -15.02
N PRO A 192 -9.84 7.66 -16.07
CA PRO A 192 -10.10 7.18 -17.44
C PRO A 192 -9.88 5.67 -17.60
N ILE A 193 -8.87 5.11 -16.94
CA ILE A 193 -8.56 3.68 -16.96
C ILE A 193 -9.67 2.90 -16.23
N ILE A 194 -10.03 3.33 -15.03
CA ILE A 194 -11.11 2.71 -14.25
C ILE A 194 -12.43 2.75 -15.03
N PHE A 195 -12.74 3.89 -15.65
CA PHE A 195 -13.93 4.05 -16.48
C PHE A 195 -13.95 3.05 -17.64
N PHE A 196 -12.84 2.92 -18.38
CA PHE A 196 -12.74 2.02 -19.52
C PHE A 196 -12.96 0.54 -19.15
N TYR A 197 -12.40 0.09 -18.03
CA TYR A 197 -12.44 -1.32 -17.65
C TYR A 197 -13.62 -1.71 -16.75
N PHE A 198 -13.99 -0.86 -15.79
CA PHE A 198 -15.00 -1.18 -14.77
C PHE A 198 -16.34 -0.49 -15.01
N LYS A 199 -16.39 0.51 -15.92
CA LYS A 199 -17.59 1.33 -16.19
C LYS A 199 -18.25 1.92 -14.94
N GLN A 200 -17.45 2.14 -13.91
CA GLN A 200 -17.90 2.59 -12.59
C GLN A 200 -16.90 3.61 -12.07
N VAL A 201 -17.38 4.79 -11.68
CA VAL A 201 -16.56 5.80 -11.03
C VAL A 201 -17.24 6.24 -9.74
N SER A 202 -16.50 6.15 -8.63
CA SER A 202 -16.96 6.58 -7.31
C SER A 202 -16.72 8.07 -7.15
N LEU A 203 -17.82 8.85 -7.06
CA LEU A 203 -17.74 10.30 -6.87
C LEU A 203 -17.38 10.68 -5.43
N ILE A 204 -17.67 9.80 -4.46
CA ILE A 204 -17.31 10.00 -3.06
C ILE A 204 -15.83 9.72 -2.80
N SER A 205 -15.13 9.06 -3.73
CA SER A 205 -13.75 8.58 -3.53
C SER A 205 -12.78 9.67 -3.05
N PRO A 206 -12.80 10.92 -3.56
CA PRO A 206 -11.95 11.98 -3.02
C PRO A 206 -12.21 12.30 -1.54
N LEU A 207 -13.49 12.33 -1.13
CA LEU A 207 -13.87 12.56 0.26
C LEU A 207 -13.49 11.36 1.14
N ALA A 208 -13.76 10.14 0.67
CA ALA A 208 -13.39 8.92 1.37
C ALA A 208 -11.88 8.84 1.59
N ASN A 209 -11.08 9.15 0.55
CA ASN A 209 -9.62 9.21 0.65
C ASN A 209 -9.16 10.29 1.64
N LEU A 210 -9.75 11.48 1.63
CA LEU A 210 -9.40 12.54 2.58
C LEU A 210 -9.60 12.11 4.04
N LEU A 211 -10.68 11.39 4.33
CA LEU A 211 -10.99 10.91 5.69
C LEU A 211 -10.11 9.75 6.13
N VAL A 212 -9.63 8.94 5.18
CA VAL A 212 -8.96 7.66 5.45
C VAL A 212 -7.45 7.71 5.28
N ALA A 213 -6.91 8.46 4.31
CA ALA A 213 -5.51 8.37 3.89
C ALA A 213 -4.50 8.50 5.05
N GLU A 214 -4.82 9.35 6.02
CA GLU A 214 -3.94 9.72 7.14
C GLU A 214 -3.95 8.67 8.24
N THR A 215 -4.95 7.78 8.22
CA THR A 215 -5.02 6.62 9.11
C THR A 215 -4.17 5.46 8.62
N ILE A 216 -3.86 5.39 7.31
CA ILE A 216 -3.16 4.26 6.69
C ILE A 216 -1.72 4.13 7.20
N THR A 217 -1.00 5.24 7.31
CA THR A 217 0.39 5.20 7.78
C THR A 217 0.50 4.73 9.24
N PRO A 218 -0.23 5.32 10.22
CA PRO A 218 -0.26 4.79 11.59
C PRO A 218 -0.74 3.34 11.63
N LEU A 219 -1.78 2.99 10.88
CA LEU A 219 -2.33 1.64 10.86
C LEU A 219 -1.30 0.62 10.39
N MET A 220 -0.56 0.93 9.34
CA MET A 220 0.54 0.09 8.87
C MET A 220 1.62 -0.07 9.95
N VAL A 221 1.98 1.01 10.66
CA VAL A 221 2.98 0.95 11.73
C VAL A 221 2.54 0.01 12.84
N PHE A 222 1.36 0.26 13.39
CA PHE A 222 0.87 -0.54 14.50
C PHE A 222 0.50 -1.96 14.06
N GLY A 223 0.01 -2.16 12.85
CA GLY A 223 -0.29 -3.49 12.34
C GLY A 223 0.95 -4.34 12.06
N PHE A 224 2.05 -3.75 11.53
CA PHE A 224 3.32 -4.46 11.47
C PHE A 224 3.83 -4.80 12.87
N LEU A 225 3.75 -3.87 13.83
CA LEU A 225 4.10 -4.15 15.22
C LEU A 225 3.25 -5.28 15.80
N THR A 226 1.93 -5.30 15.59
CA THR A 226 1.04 -6.39 16.02
C THR A 226 1.48 -7.71 15.41
N ALA A 227 1.73 -7.76 14.10
CA ALA A 227 2.13 -8.97 13.40
C ALA A 227 3.46 -9.53 13.92
N PHE A 228 4.51 -8.70 13.99
CA PHE A 228 5.84 -9.14 14.39
C PHE A 228 5.97 -9.39 15.90
N LEU A 229 5.46 -8.49 16.74
CA LEU A 229 5.52 -8.65 18.19
C LEU A 229 4.58 -9.73 18.70
N GLY A 230 3.38 -9.83 18.12
CA GLY A 230 2.41 -10.88 18.44
C GLY A 230 2.93 -12.28 18.09
N LYS A 231 3.79 -12.39 17.06
CA LYS A 231 4.50 -13.63 16.74
C LYS A 231 5.51 -14.03 17.82
N ILE A 232 6.14 -13.06 18.49
CA ILE A 232 7.10 -13.30 19.57
C ILE A 232 6.36 -13.64 20.88
N SER A 233 5.33 -12.87 21.23
CA SER A 233 4.50 -13.10 22.42
C SER A 233 3.15 -12.44 22.27
N TYR A 234 2.10 -13.14 22.73
CA TYR A 234 0.74 -12.62 22.70
C TYR A 234 0.61 -11.27 23.44
N PHE A 235 1.34 -11.08 24.54
CA PHE A 235 1.28 -9.84 25.32
C PHE A 235 1.91 -8.64 24.60
N LEU A 236 2.98 -8.86 23.83
CA LEU A 236 3.68 -7.78 23.13
C LEU A 236 2.86 -7.24 21.95
N GLY A 237 2.08 -8.10 21.28
CA GLY A 237 1.20 -7.70 20.18
C GLY A 237 -0.10 -7.02 20.62
N TYR A 238 -0.49 -7.12 21.90
CA TYR A 238 -1.79 -6.64 22.40
C TYR A 238 -1.94 -5.11 22.39
N ILE A 239 -0.93 -4.36 22.82
CA ILE A 239 -1.02 -2.89 22.82
C ILE A 239 -1.09 -2.32 21.40
N PRO A 240 -0.21 -2.71 20.45
CA PRO A 240 -0.33 -2.28 19.06
C PRO A 240 -1.63 -2.73 18.40
N SER A 241 -2.18 -3.91 18.77
CA SER A 241 -3.43 -4.39 18.18
C SER A 241 -4.63 -3.56 18.65
N LEU A 242 -4.63 -3.08 19.89
CA LEU A 242 -5.68 -2.21 20.41
C LEU A 242 -5.71 -0.84 19.69
N ILE A 243 -4.53 -0.28 19.41
CA ILE A 243 -4.42 0.96 18.61
C ILE A 243 -4.90 0.70 17.17
N SER A 244 -4.45 -0.41 16.57
CA SER A 244 -4.88 -0.83 15.23
C SER A 244 -6.40 -1.01 15.17
N TYR A 245 -7.00 -1.62 16.19
CA TYR A 245 -8.44 -1.83 16.29
C TYR A 245 -9.22 -0.51 16.32
N GLY A 246 -8.78 0.47 17.11
CA GLY A 246 -9.41 1.79 17.15
C GLY A 246 -9.38 2.50 15.79
N ILE A 247 -8.23 2.45 15.12
CA ILE A 247 -8.06 3.04 13.78
C ILE A 247 -8.91 2.30 12.74
N LEU A 248 -8.91 0.96 12.76
CA LEU A 248 -9.72 0.13 11.86
C LEU A 248 -11.22 0.34 12.11
N SER A 249 -11.65 0.54 13.36
CA SER A 249 -13.05 0.82 13.69
C SER A 249 -13.51 2.13 13.05
N TYR A 250 -12.66 3.16 13.10
CA TYR A 250 -12.92 4.42 12.39
C TYR A 250 -12.99 4.22 10.87
N LEU A 251 -12.03 3.48 10.29
CA LEU A 251 -12.03 3.13 8.86
C LEU A 251 -13.33 2.43 8.44
N VAL A 252 -13.73 1.39 9.16
CA VAL A 252 -14.96 0.62 8.90
C VAL A 252 -16.18 1.53 9.01
N TRP A 253 -16.26 2.36 10.05
CA TRP A 253 -17.35 3.32 10.22
C TRP A 253 -17.45 4.32 9.07
N VAL A 254 -16.32 4.87 8.59
CA VAL A 254 -16.29 5.77 7.42
C VAL A 254 -16.77 5.03 6.17
N ILE A 255 -16.28 3.82 5.91
CA ILE A 255 -16.68 3.00 4.75
C ILE A 255 -18.18 2.73 4.77
N GLU A 256 -18.72 2.24 5.89
CA GLU A 256 -20.14 1.91 6.02
C GLU A 256 -21.04 3.15 5.94
N THR A 257 -20.61 4.26 6.52
CA THR A 257 -21.39 5.51 6.51
C THR A 257 -21.45 6.12 5.12
N LEU A 258 -20.31 6.21 4.43
CA LEU A 258 -20.26 6.76 3.07
C LEU A 258 -20.93 5.85 2.05
N ALA A 259 -20.87 4.53 2.24
CA ALA A 259 -21.55 3.58 1.35
C ALA A 259 -23.08 3.69 1.37
N LYS A 260 -23.67 4.21 2.48
CA LYS A 260 -25.12 4.44 2.60
C LYS A 260 -25.62 5.68 1.84
N LEU A 261 -24.73 6.57 1.42
CA LEU A 261 -25.13 7.76 0.66
C LEU A 261 -25.60 7.34 -0.74
N SER A 262 -26.72 7.88 -1.21
CA SER A 262 -27.43 7.43 -2.41
C SER A 262 -26.83 7.91 -3.75
N PHE A 263 -25.71 8.63 -3.73
CA PHE A 263 -25.06 9.21 -4.93
C PHE A 263 -23.63 8.70 -5.16
N THR A 264 -23.32 7.51 -4.66
CA THR A 264 -21.92 7.13 -4.40
C THR A 264 -21.14 6.67 -5.63
N PHE A 265 -21.82 6.26 -6.71
CA PHE A 265 -21.19 5.88 -7.97
C PHE A 265 -22.09 6.17 -9.16
N VAL A 266 -21.49 6.46 -10.31
CA VAL A 266 -22.19 6.44 -11.60
C VAL A 266 -21.84 5.12 -12.29
N GLN A 267 -22.85 4.29 -12.52
CA GLN A 267 -22.77 3.05 -13.30
C GLN A 267 -23.17 3.34 -14.75
N PHE A 268 -22.32 2.96 -15.70
CA PHE A 268 -22.55 3.10 -17.14
C PHE A 268 -22.47 1.74 -17.85
#